data_AF-A0AA88UZ62-F1
#
_entry.id   AF-A0AA88UZ62-F1
#
_cell.length_a   1.000
_cell.length_b   1.000
_cell.length_c   1.000
_cell.angle_alpha   90.00
_cell.angle_beta   90.00
_cell.angle_gamma   90.00
#
_symmetry.space_group_name_H-M   'P 1'
#
loop_
_entity.id
_entity.type
_entity.pdbx_description
1 polymer ?
#
loop_
_entity_poly.entity_id
_entity_poly.type
_entity_poly.pdbx_seq_one_letter_code
_entity_poly.pdbx_strand_id
1 'polypeptide(L)'
;MDGSFFRRWKSKMYFFLTTLKIAYVLTIPKPIVDEAADGAIKQTAIKQKQKWEEDDTYCKGYILGGLSDTLYDVYKIKYASSTAKELWDDLYNKYKTEDAGNKKFLISKLFDFRMVDSKSTQIRELQMIMNLIISKGHSLD
;
A
#
# COMPACT_ATOMS: atom_id res chain seq x y z
N MET A 1 0.08 -7.65 7.14
CA MET A 1 1.07 -6.57 7.32
C MET A 1 0.67 -5.77 8.55
N ASP A 2 1.61 -5.43 9.43
CA ASP A 2 1.40 -4.84 10.76
C ASP A 2 1.79 -3.35 10.85
N GLY A 3 2.21 -2.74 9.74
CA GLY A 3 2.83 -1.42 9.69
C GLY A 3 4.26 -1.45 9.15
N SER A 4 4.98 -2.55 9.36
CA SER A 4 6.35 -2.72 8.88
C SER A 4 6.43 -3.13 7.41
N PHE A 5 7.48 -2.68 6.70
CA PHE A 5 7.74 -3.01 5.28
C PHE A 5 6.58 -2.72 4.32
N PHE A 6 5.77 -1.70 4.60
CA PHE A 6 4.62 -1.30 3.79
C PHE A 6 4.94 -1.20 2.29
N ARG A 7 6.09 -0.63 1.92
CA ARG A 7 6.51 -0.53 0.52
C ARG A 7 6.54 -1.90 -0.19
N ARG A 8 7.06 -2.93 0.48
CA ARG A 8 7.15 -4.29 -0.07
C ARG A 8 5.77 -4.94 -0.14
N TRP A 9 4.98 -4.80 0.92
CA TRP A 9 3.60 -5.30 0.93
C TRP A 9 2.77 -4.66 -0.18
N LYS A 10 2.85 -3.32 -0.33
CA LYS A 10 2.14 -2.57 -1.37
C LYS A 10 2.48 -3.08 -2.76
N SER A 11 3.77 -3.23 -3.09
CA SER A 11 4.19 -3.75 -4.40
C SER A 11 3.66 -5.17 -4.66
N LYS A 12 3.75 -6.07 -3.67
CA LYS A 12 3.23 -7.44 -3.80
C LYS A 12 1.72 -7.47 -3.94
N MET A 13 1.00 -6.69 -3.14
CA MET A 13 -0.46 -6.60 -3.19
C MET A 13 -0.94 -6.05 -4.52
N TYR A 14 -0.35 -4.95 -5.00
CA TYR A 14 -0.72 -4.37 -6.28
C TYR A 14 -0.44 -5.33 -7.45
N PHE A 15 0.70 -6.01 -7.44
CA PHE A 15 1.02 -7.05 -8.42
C PHE A 15 -0.04 -8.18 -8.38
N PHE A 16 -0.37 -8.68 -7.20
CA PHE A 16 -1.39 -9.72 -7.02
C PHE A 16 -2.76 -9.28 -7.58
N LEU A 17 -3.25 -8.09 -7.23
CA LEU A 17 -4.49 -7.53 -7.78
C LEU A 17 -4.44 -7.37 -9.32
N THR A 18 -3.26 -7.10 -9.88
CA THR A 18 -3.05 -7.02 -11.33
C THR A 18 -3.17 -8.39 -11.97
N THR A 19 -2.60 -9.44 -11.37
CA THR A 19 -2.77 -10.82 -11.87
C THR A 19 -4.23 -11.28 -11.86
N LEU A 20 -5.02 -10.79 -10.91
CA LEU A 20 -6.46 -11.01 -10.83
C LEU A 20 -7.29 -10.11 -11.77
N LYS A 21 -6.63 -9.18 -12.48
CA LYS A 21 -7.27 -8.20 -13.38
C LYS A 21 -8.27 -7.26 -12.71
N ILE A 22 -8.12 -7.01 -11.40
CA ILE A 22 -9.00 -6.11 -10.63
C ILE A 22 -8.31 -4.83 -10.15
N ALA A 23 -6.98 -4.71 -10.33
CA ALA A 23 -6.23 -3.52 -9.89
C ALA A 23 -6.74 -2.19 -10.48
N TYR A 24 -7.44 -2.24 -11.62
CA TYR A 24 -7.96 -1.05 -12.31
C TYR A 24 -8.97 -0.25 -11.46
N VAL A 25 -9.69 -0.89 -10.54
CA VAL A 25 -10.66 -0.21 -9.66
C VAL A 25 -10.00 0.80 -8.71
N LEU A 26 -8.69 0.67 -8.47
CA LEU A 26 -7.91 1.61 -7.66
C LEU A 26 -7.60 2.93 -8.40
N THR A 27 -7.82 2.96 -9.71
CA THR A 27 -7.47 4.10 -10.58
C THR A 27 -8.64 4.60 -11.41
N ILE A 28 -9.53 3.71 -11.84
CA ILE A 28 -10.66 4.04 -12.70
C ILE A 28 -11.89 4.24 -11.81
N PRO A 29 -12.54 5.42 -11.87
CA PRO A 29 -13.74 5.68 -11.08
C PRO A 29 -14.90 4.77 -11.51
N LYS A 30 -15.85 4.60 -10.59
CA LYS A 30 -17.07 3.84 -10.84
C LYS A 30 -17.81 4.39 -12.07
N PRO A 31 -18.18 3.53 -13.04
CA PRO A 31 -18.93 3.95 -14.23
C PRO A 31 -20.26 4.61 -13.87
N ILE A 32 -20.60 5.67 -14.60
CA ILE A 32 -21.87 6.38 -14.50
C ILE A 32 -22.81 5.83 -15.57
N VAL A 33 -24.06 5.55 -15.20
CA VAL A 33 -25.11 5.14 -16.12
C VAL A 33 -25.94 6.37 -16.47
N ASP A 34 -25.98 6.73 -17.74
CA ASP A 34 -26.88 7.76 -18.24
C ASP A 34 -28.27 7.17 -18.45
N GLU A 35 -29.26 7.70 -17.72
CA GLU A 35 -30.64 7.25 -17.75
C GLU A 35 -31.33 7.59 -19.08
N ALA A 36 -30.87 8.63 -19.78
CA ALA A 36 -31.43 9.12 -21.04
C ALA A 36 -30.80 8.44 -22.28
N ALA A 37 -29.78 7.60 -22.09
CA ALA A 37 -29.13 6.89 -23.17
C ALA A 37 -30.04 5.84 -23.82
N ASP A 38 -29.74 5.50 -25.07
CA ASP A 38 -30.37 4.39 -25.78
C ASP A 38 -30.31 3.08 -24.96
N GLY A 39 -31.32 2.24 -25.09
CA GLY A 39 -31.45 1.01 -24.32
C GLY A 39 -30.24 0.08 -24.40
N ALA A 40 -29.58 -0.03 -25.56
CA ALA A 40 -28.39 -0.86 -25.72
C ALA A 40 -27.16 -0.26 -25.02
N ILE A 41 -27.00 1.06 -25.11
CA ILE A 41 -25.91 1.80 -24.46
C ILE A 41 -26.08 1.75 -22.94
N LYS A 42 -27.29 2.04 -22.45
CA LYS A 42 -27.66 1.97 -21.04
C LYS A 42 -27.42 0.58 -20.46
N GLN A 43 -27.85 -0.46 -21.17
CA GLN A 43 -27.65 -1.84 -20.73
C GLN A 43 -26.17 -2.23 -20.63
N THR A 44 -25.34 -1.71 -21.55
CA THR A 44 -23.88 -1.92 -21.52
C THR A 44 -23.25 -1.19 -20.34
N ALA A 45 -23.63 0.06 -20.08
CA ALA A 45 -23.16 0.83 -18.94
C ALA A 45 -23.54 0.19 -17.59
N ILE A 46 -24.77 -0.36 -17.48
CA ILE A 46 -25.21 -1.09 -16.28
C ILE A 46 -24.32 -2.31 -16.03
N LYS A 47 -24.03 -3.11 -17.06
CA LYS A 47 -23.15 -4.29 -16.94
C LYS A 47 -21.74 -3.90 -16.52
N GLN A 48 -21.19 -2.83 -17.09
CA GLN A 48 -19.87 -2.32 -16.71
C GLN A 48 -19.83 -1.83 -15.26
N LYS A 49 -20.86 -1.11 -14.82
CA LYS A 49 -21.00 -0.65 -13.44
C LYS A 49 -21.08 -1.82 -12.46
N GLN A 50 -21.91 -2.83 -12.73
CA GLN A 50 -22.04 -4.03 -11.91
C GLN A 50 -20.71 -4.78 -11.80
N LYS A 51 -20.03 -4.98 -12.93
CA LYS A 51 -18.71 -5.63 -12.94
C LYS A 51 -17.69 -4.85 -12.11
N TRP A 52 -17.70 -3.52 -12.21
CA TRP A 52 -16.83 -2.65 -11.41
C TRP A 52 -17.13 -2.78 -9.91
N GLU A 53 -18.40 -2.82 -9.52
CA GLU A 53 -18.82 -2.98 -8.11
C GLU A 53 -18.38 -4.34 -7.53
N GLU A 54 -18.49 -5.41 -8.31
CA GLU A 54 -18.00 -6.74 -7.95
C GLU A 54 -16.48 -6.74 -7.76
N ASP A 55 -15.74 -6.18 -8.72
CA ASP A 55 -14.28 -6.11 -8.64
C ASP A 55 -13.77 -5.21 -7.51
N ASP A 56 -14.46 -4.09 -7.24
CA ASP A 56 -14.16 -3.23 -6.10
C ASP A 56 -14.35 -3.99 -4.78
N THR A 57 -15.42 -4.78 -4.66
CA THR A 57 -15.67 -5.63 -3.49
C THR A 57 -14.55 -6.65 -3.30
N TYR A 58 -14.16 -7.38 -4.35
CA TYR A 58 -13.06 -8.34 -4.27
C TYR A 58 -11.73 -7.66 -3.95
N CYS A 59 -11.43 -6.55 -4.62
CA CYS A 59 -10.21 -5.78 -4.41
C CYS A 59 -10.09 -5.31 -2.95
N LYS A 60 -11.18 -4.77 -2.39
CA LYS A 60 -11.26 -4.39 -0.97
C LYS A 60 -11.02 -5.59 -0.06
N GLY A 61 -11.64 -6.73 -0.35
CA GLY A 61 -11.46 -7.97 0.39
C GLY A 61 -10.00 -8.45 0.42
N TYR A 62 -9.32 -8.45 -0.72
CA TYR A 62 -7.90 -8.85 -0.78
C TYR A 62 -6.97 -7.87 -0.08
N ILE A 63 -7.22 -6.55 -0.21
CA ILE A 63 -6.45 -5.54 0.50
C ILE A 63 -6.58 -5.75 2.01
N LEU A 64 -7.81 -5.89 2.51
CA LEU A 64 -8.08 -6.18 3.91
C LEU A 64 -7.43 -7.49 4.35
N GLY A 65 -7.58 -8.57 3.59
CA GLY A 65 -6.96 -9.87 3.89
C GLY A 65 -5.42 -9.86 3.89
N GLY A 66 -4.79 -8.83 3.33
CA GLY A 66 -3.35 -8.62 3.42
C GLY A 66 -2.87 -7.94 4.72
N LEU A 67 -3.79 -7.45 5.56
CA LEU A 67 -3.49 -6.77 6.83
C LEU A 67 -3.31 -7.79 7.97
N SER A 68 -2.75 -7.34 9.10
CA SER A 68 -2.83 -8.12 10.35
C SER A 68 -4.24 -8.07 10.91
N ASP A 69 -4.62 -9.04 11.75
CA ASP A 69 -5.98 -9.11 12.34
C ASP A 69 -6.39 -7.80 13.02
N THR A 70 -5.48 -7.20 13.81
CA THR A 70 -5.74 -5.92 14.47
C THR A 70 -6.04 -4.78 13.49
N LEU A 71 -5.31 -4.71 12.36
CA LEU A 71 -5.56 -3.70 11.35
C LEU A 71 -6.80 -4.03 10.52
N TYR A 72 -7.04 -5.31 10.24
CA TYR A 72 -8.23 -5.77 9.53
C TYR A 72 -9.50 -5.30 10.23
N ASP A 73 -9.63 -5.52 11.53
CA ASP A 73 -10.84 -5.17 12.28
C ASP A 73 -11.13 -3.66 12.24
N VAL A 74 -10.10 -2.84 12.43
CA VAL A 74 -10.20 -1.38 12.36
C VAL A 74 -10.60 -0.92 10.96
N TYR A 75 -9.90 -1.41 9.93
CA TYR A 75 -10.11 -0.96 8.56
C TYR A 75 -11.40 -1.51 7.94
N LYS A 76 -11.82 -2.73 8.30
CA LYS A 76 -13.09 -3.31 7.87
C LYS A 76 -14.27 -2.43 8.31
N ILE A 77 -14.26 -1.96 9.56
CA ILE A 77 -15.32 -1.08 10.09
C ILE A 77 -15.23 0.30 9.43
N LYS A 78 -14.03 0.89 9.39
CA LYS A 78 -13.80 2.23 8.83
C LYS A 78 -14.19 2.34 7.35
N TYR A 79 -14.01 1.28 6.56
CA TYR A 79 -14.24 1.26 5.11
C TYR A 79 -15.39 0.35 4.66
N ALA A 80 -16.36 0.07 5.56
CA ALA A 80 -17.50 -0.79 5.25
C ALA A 80 -18.27 -0.31 4.00
N SER A 81 -18.56 0.99 3.93
CA SER A 81 -19.31 1.64 2.84
C SER A 81 -18.44 2.41 1.85
N SER A 82 -17.12 2.21 1.91
CA SER A 82 -16.14 2.89 1.04
C SER A 82 -15.64 1.96 -0.07
N THR A 83 -15.05 2.56 -1.10
CA THR A 83 -14.40 1.86 -2.20
C THR A 83 -13.06 1.24 -1.79
N ALA A 84 -12.59 0.25 -2.54
CA ALA A 84 -11.23 -0.28 -2.39
C ALA A 84 -10.18 0.83 -2.59
N LYS A 85 -10.46 1.80 -3.47
CA LYS A 85 -9.58 2.94 -3.72
C LYS A 85 -9.38 3.81 -2.47
N GLU A 86 -10.46 4.19 -1.79
CA GLU A 86 -10.37 5.01 -0.57
C GLU A 86 -9.59 4.31 0.54
N LEU A 87 -9.81 3.00 0.71
CA LEU A 87 -9.04 2.16 1.63
C LEU A 87 -7.54 2.17 1.24
N TRP A 88 -7.25 1.92 -0.04
CA TRP A 88 -5.89 1.87 -0.56
C TRP A 88 -5.13 3.20 -0.39
N ASP A 89 -5.80 4.32 -0.67
CA ASP A 89 -5.21 5.64 -0.57
C ASP A 89 -4.95 6.05 0.89
N ASP A 90 -5.84 5.71 1.84
CA ASP A 90 -5.59 5.96 3.28
C ASP A 90 -4.42 5.12 3.81
N LEU A 91 -4.37 3.83 3.49
CA LEU A 91 -3.23 2.98 3.82
C LEU A 91 -1.94 3.56 3.24
N TYR A 92 -1.97 4.00 1.98
CA TYR A 92 -0.81 4.63 1.35
C TYR A 92 -0.38 5.91 2.07
N ASN A 93 -1.30 6.80 2.38
CA ASN A 93 -0.99 8.08 3.02
C ASN A 93 -0.47 7.89 4.45
N LYS A 94 -1.08 6.99 5.22
CA LYS A 94 -0.68 6.68 6.61
C LYS A 94 0.74 6.11 6.68
N TYR A 95 1.05 5.11 5.86
CA TYR A 95 2.33 4.41 5.98
C TYR A 95 3.45 5.01 5.12
N LYS A 96 3.14 5.92 4.18
CA LYS A 96 4.16 6.70 3.47
C LYS A 96 4.82 7.72 4.39
N THR A 97 4.07 8.38 5.27
CA THR A 97 4.60 9.38 6.21
C THR A 97 5.38 8.71 7.34
N GLU A 98 4.91 7.57 7.85
CA GLU A 98 5.63 6.78 8.85
C GLU A 98 6.98 6.26 8.32
N ASP A 99 7.08 5.81 7.07
CA ASP A 99 8.35 5.38 6.46
C ASP A 99 9.36 6.55 6.35
N ALA A 100 8.90 7.75 5.99
CA ALA A 100 9.74 8.94 5.96
C ALA A 100 10.21 9.36 7.37
N GLY A 101 9.32 9.30 8.37
CA GLY A 101 9.63 9.56 9.78
C GLY A 101 10.64 8.57 10.35
N ASN A 102 10.44 7.28 10.09
CA ASN A 102 11.35 6.21 10.53
C ASN A 102 12.74 6.34 9.89
N LYS A 103 12.82 6.69 8.60
CA LYS A 103 14.11 6.98 7.94
C LYS A 103 14.82 8.17 8.57
N LYS A 104 14.10 9.27 8.81
CA LYS A 104 14.67 10.46 9.48
C LYS A 104 15.15 10.14 10.90
N PHE A 105 14.40 9.33 11.64
CA PHE A 105 14.77 8.88 12.98
C PHE A 105 16.02 8.00 12.98
N LEU A 106 16.11 7.03 12.06
CA LEU A 106 17.30 6.19 11.91
C LEU A 106 18.54 7.00 11.51
N ILE A 107 18.37 7.98 10.61
CA ILE A 107 19.44 8.91 10.23
C ILE A 107 19.87 9.75 11.44
N SER A 108 18.93 10.32 12.21
CA SER A 108 19.24 11.08 13.43
C SER A 108 20.03 10.23 14.42
N LYS A 109 19.56 9.01 14.74
CA LYS A 109 20.28 8.08 15.61
C LYS A 109 21.68 7.74 15.09
N LEU A 110 21.84 7.58 13.77
CA LEU A 110 23.17 7.35 13.17
C LEU A 110 24.08 8.57 13.32
N PHE A 111 23.55 9.78 13.18
CA PHE A 111 24.30 11.02 13.41
C PHE A 111 24.64 11.20 14.89
N ASP A 112 23.70 10.97 15.80
CA ASP A 112 23.91 11.03 17.25
C ASP A 112 24.94 9.99 17.68
N PHE A 113 24.86 8.77 17.14
CA PHE A 113 25.86 7.72 17.34
C PHE A 113 27.24 8.14 16.81
N ARG A 114 27.33 8.69 15.59
CA ARG A 114 28.60 9.22 15.04
C ARG A 114 29.16 10.40 15.85
N MET A 115 28.31 11.20 16.49
CA MET A 115 28.75 12.31 17.35
C MET A 115 29.24 11.82 18.71
N VAL A 116 28.63 10.77 19.26
CA VAL A 116 28.99 10.18 20.55
C VAL A 116 30.21 9.24 20.44
N ASP A 117 30.36 8.50 19.34
CA ASP A 117 31.46 7.54 19.12
C ASP A 117 32.65 8.11 18.33
N SER A 118 33.35 9.04 18.97
CA SER A 118 34.75 9.36 18.63
C SER A 118 35.75 8.31 19.17
N LYS A 119 35.31 7.09 19.52
CA LYS A 119 36.17 5.98 19.97
C LYS A 119 35.97 4.74 19.10
N SER A 120 37.08 4.20 18.63
CA SER A 120 37.27 3.38 17.42
C SER A 120 36.71 1.94 17.44
N THR A 121 35.78 1.58 18.33
CA THR A 121 35.40 0.18 18.57
C THR A 121 34.05 -0.29 17.99
N GLN A 122 33.14 0.59 17.54
CA GLN A 122 31.85 0.17 16.92
C GLN A 122 31.84 0.06 15.39
N ILE A 123 32.99 0.15 14.72
CA ILE A 123 33.09 0.08 13.24
C ILE A 123 32.50 -1.22 12.68
N ARG A 124 32.59 -2.34 13.41
CA ARG A 124 32.06 -3.64 12.99
C ARG A 124 30.53 -3.71 12.97
N GLU A 125 29.86 -3.08 13.93
CA GLU A 125 28.40 -3.03 13.94
C GLU A 125 27.86 -2.05 12.90
N LEU A 126 28.58 -0.95 12.65
CA LEU A 126 28.30 -0.04 11.54
C LEU A 126 28.43 -0.72 10.17
N GLN A 127 29.43 -1.60 9.99
CA GLN A 127 29.56 -2.40 8.77
C GLN A 127 28.37 -3.35 8.57
N MET A 128 27.83 -3.95 9.64
CA MET A 128 26.63 -4.80 9.53
C MET A 128 25.39 -3.98 9.15
N ILE A 129 25.18 -2.80 9.76
CA ILE A 129 24.05 -1.92 9.44
C ILE A 129 24.17 -1.34 8.02
N MET A 130 25.38 -0.95 7.62
CA MET A 130 25.66 -0.46 6.27
C MET A 130 25.45 -1.56 5.22
N ASN A 131 25.87 -2.79 5.46
CA ASN A 131 25.59 -3.94 4.58
C ASN A 131 24.08 -4.27 4.53
N LEU A 132 23.35 -4.08 5.63
CA LEU A 132 21.89 -4.18 5.67
C LEU A 132 21.17 -3.07 4.87
N ILE A 133 21.75 -1.87 4.79
CA ILE A 133 21.24 -0.76 3.97
C ILE A 133 21.58 -0.97 2.50
N ILE A 134 22.81 -1.38 2.17
CA ILE A 134 23.28 -1.65 0.81
C ILE A 134 22.54 -2.84 0.20
N SER A 135 22.35 -3.94 0.94
CA SER A 135 21.54 -5.10 0.47
C SER A 135 20.05 -4.77 0.29
N LYS A 136 19.53 -3.77 1.00
CA LYS A 136 18.17 -3.23 0.79
C LYS A 136 18.09 -2.18 -0.33
N GLY A 137 19.24 -1.69 -0.81
CA GLY A 137 19.39 -0.65 -1.83
C GLY A 137 19.78 -1.16 -3.23
N HIS A 138 20.40 -2.33 -3.36
CA HIS A 138 20.74 -2.92 -4.66
C HIS A 138 19.74 -4.02 -5.07
N SER A 139 18.80 -3.66 -5.94
CA SER A 139 18.62 -4.35 -7.21
C SER A 139 18.68 -3.26 -8.28
N LEU A 140 19.89 -3.01 -8.78
CA LEU A 140 20.11 -2.44 -10.10
C LEU A 140 20.58 -3.62 -10.95
N ASP A 141 19.58 -4.34 -11.45
CA ASP A 141 19.43 -4.76 -12.84
C ASP A 141 17.92 -5.04 -13.05
#